data_AF-A0A6I1DVU8-F1
#
_entry.id   AF-A0A6I1DVU8-F1
#
_cell.length_a   1.000
_cell.length_b   1.000
_cell.length_c   1.000
_cell.angle_alpha   90.00
_cell.angle_beta   90.00
_cell.angle_gamma   90.00
#
_symmetry.space_group_name_H-M   'P 1'
#
loop_
_entity.id
_entity.type
_entity.pdbx_description
1 polymer ?
#
loop_
_entity_poly.entity_id
_entity_poly.type
_entity_poly.pdbx_seq_one_letter_code
_entity_poly.pdbx_strand_id
1 'polypeptide(L)'
;IWAMTTRMDPARDTVMIENTPIDYLDFASPVAGLGSKMGMDATNKWAGETTREWGRAIAMDPTVKTRVDEMWSSLGIDTPE
;
A
#
# COMPACT_ATOMS: atom_id res chain seq x y z
N ILE A 1 -2.27 3.83 -2.14
CA ILE A 1 -3.38 3.63 -3.09
C ILE A 1 -3.07 2.55 -4.14
N TRP A 2 -2.05 2.72 -5.00
CA TRP A 2 -1.75 1.74 -6.07
C TRP A 2 -1.66 0.28 -5.60
N ALA A 3 -0.95 0.00 -4.51
CA ALA A 3 -0.86 -1.36 -3.98
C ALA A 3 -2.23 -1.91 -3.56
N MET A 4 -3.05 -1.10 -2.87
CA MET A 4 -4.40 -1.51 -2.45
C MET A 4 -5.31 -1.78 -3.65
N THR A 5 -5.21 -1.00 -4.73
CA THR A 5 -6.10 -1.15 -5.89
C THR A 5 -5.64 -2.21 -6.89
N THR A 6 -4.41 -2.71 -6.78
CA THR A 6 -3.83 -3.68 -7.73
C THR A 6 -3.50 -5.04 -7.12
N ARG A 7 -3.36 -5.13 -5.80
CA ARG A 7 -2.87 -6.33 -5.10
C ARG A 7 -3.87 -6.89 -4.09
N MET A 8 -5.08 -6.35 -4.07
CA MET A 8 -6.07 -6.64 -3.04
C MET A 8 -7.42 -6.97 -3.66
N ASP A 9 -8.02 -8.06 -3.21
CA ASP A 9 -9.46 -8.28 -3.32
C ASP A 9 -10.13 -7.78 -2.03
N PRO A 10 -11.11 -6.85 -2.10
CA PRO A 10 -11.65 -6.21 -0.90
C PRO A 10 -12.24 -7.18 0.12
N ALA A 11 -12.89 -8.25 -0.31
CA ALA A 11 -13.55 -9.18 0.59
C ALA A 11 -12.58 -10.20 1.19
N ARG A 12 -11.66 -10.74 0.37
CA ARG A 12 -10.68 -11.74 0.81
C ARG A 12 -9.60 -11.15 1.71
N ASP A 13 -9.13 -9.95 1.39
CA ASP A 13 -7.87 -9.40 1.95
C ASP A 13 -8.10 -8.31 3.00
N THR A 14 -9.34 -8.12 3.45
CA THR A 14 -9.69 -7.22 4.55
C THR A 14 -10.03 -8.03 5.78
N VAL A 15 -9.33 -7.75 6.89
CA VAL A 15 -9.62 -8.33 8.20
C VAL A 15 -10.26 -7.26 9.07
N MET A 16 -11.42 -7.57 9.63
CA MET A 16 -12.14 -6.72 10.57
C MET A 16 -12.17 -7.40 11.93
N ILE A 17 -11.73 -6.68 12.97
CA ILE A 17 -11.85 -7.12 14.36
C ILE A 17 -12.62 -6.05 15.13
N GLU A 18 -13.75 -6.45 15.69
CA GLU A 18 -14.61 -5.60 16.50
C GLU A 18 -14.21 -5.65 17.99
N ASN A 19 -14.75 -4.73 18.78
CA ASN A 19 -14.57 -4.67 20.23
C ASN A 19 -13.10 -4.62 20.68
N THR A 20 -12.30 -3.80 19.99
CA THR A 20 -10.88 -3.58 20.32
C THR A 20 -10.69 -2.23 21.02
N PRO A 21 -9.66 -2.08 21.89
CA PRO A 21 -9.35 -0.81 22.53
C PRO A 21 -9.05 0.29 21.50
N ILE A 22 -9.71 1.44 21.61
CA ILE A 22 -9.50 2.63 20.78
C ILE A 22 -9.24 3.83 21.70
N ASP A 23 -8.67 4.91 21.17
CA ASP A 23 -8.50 6.14 21.94
C ASP A 23 -9.86 6.64 22.44
N TYR A 24 -9.93 7.05 23.71
CA TYR A 24 -11.14 7.64 24.30
C TYR A 24 -11.54 8.95 23.60
N LEU A 25 -10.58 9.66 22.99
CA LEU A 25 -10.83 10.90 22.24
C LEU A 25 -11.37 10.66 20.83
N ASP A 26 -11.41 9.42 20.33
CA ASP A 26 -11.91 9.10 19.01
C ASP A 26 -13.45 9.06 18.99
N PHE A 27 -14.06 10.17 18.59
CA PHE A 27 -15.51 10.33 18.48
C PHE A 27 -16.14 9.49 17.35
N ALA A 28 -15.34 8.94 16.43
CA ALA A 28 -15.84 8.06 15.38
C ALA A 28 -16.03 6.61 15.87
N SER A 29 -15.51 6.29 17.06
CA SER A 29 -15.77 5.01 17.72
C SER A 29 -17.22 4.92 18.21
N PRO A 30 -17.86 3.74 18.16
CA PRO A 30 -19.25 3.57 18.60
C PRO A 30 -19.41 3.77 20.11
N VAL A 31 -18.36 3.48 20.89
CA VAL A 31 -18.32 3.62 22.35
C VAL A 31 -16.96 4.17 22.74
N ALA A 32 -16.92 5.12 23.69
CA ALA A 32 -15.65 5.72 24.12
C ALA A 32 -14.68 4.65 24.66
N GLY A 33 -13.49 4.58 24.07
CA GLY A 33 -12.48 3.57 24.40
C GLY A 33 -12.63 2.21 23.70
N LEU A 34 -13.69 2.00 22.91
CA LEU A 34 -13.99 0.71 22.27
C LEU A 34 -14.52 0.88 20.83
N GLY A 35 -13.84 0.25 19.88
CA GLY A 35 -14.25 0.28 18.48
C GLY A 35 -13.73 -0.91 17.69
N SER A 36 -13.55 -0.74 16.38
CA SER A 36 -13.02 -1.78 15.50
C SER A 36 -11.66 -1.40 14.92
N LYS A 37 -10.94 -2.40 14.43
CA LYS A 37 -9.73 -2.21 13.60
C LYS A 37 -9.91 -2.94 12.29
N MET A 38 -9.40 -2.31 11.24
CA MET A 38 -9.34 -2.86 9.89
C MET A 38 -7.88 -3.10 9.52
N GLY A 39 -7.56 -4.33 9.12
CA GLY A 39 -6.33 -4.67 8.44
C GLY A 39 -6.61 -4.86 6.95
N MET A 40 -5.80 -4.25 6.09
CA MET A 40 -5.91 -4.37 4.64
C MET A 40 -4.61 -4.95 4.09
N ASP A 41 -4.62 -6.21 3.64
CA ASP A 41 -3.44 -6.86 3.10
C ASP A 41 -3.25 -6.52 1.61
N ALA A 42 -2.48 -5.47 1.34
CA ALA A 42 -2.10 -5.05 -0.01
C ALA A 42 -0.75 -5.63 -0.49
N THR A 43 -0.28 -6.75 0.09
CA THR A 43 0.94 -7.44 -0.36
C THR A 43 0.70 -8.27 -1.62
N ASN A 44 1.78 -8.74 -2.26
CA ASN A 44 1.64 -9.68 -3.37
C ASN A 44 1.15 -11.03 -2.84
N LYS A 45 0.15 -11.61 -3.50
CA LYS A 45 -0.46 -12.87 -3.06
C LYS A 45 0.34 -14.07 -3.57
N TRP A 46 0.68 -14.98 -2.67
CA TRP A 46 1.47 -16.17 -2.95
C TRP A 46 0.58 -17.32 -3.45
N ALA A 47 1.22 -18.39 -3.93
CA ALA A 47 0.53 -19.63 -4.23
C ALA A 47 -0.18 -20.15 -2.97
N GLY A 48 -1.48 -20.44 -3.07
CA GLY A 48 -2.33 -20.82 -1.94
C GLY A 48 -3.26 -19.70 -1.47
N GLU A 49 -2.85 -18.43 -1.60
CA GLU A 49 -3.72 -17.25 -1.34
C GLU A 49 -4.52 -16.86 -2.60
N THR A 50 -4.01 -17.25 -3.76
CA THR A 50 -4.66 -17.07 -5.06
C THR A 50 -4.34 -18.25 -5.98
N THR A 51 -5.27 -18.58 -6.88
CA THR A 51 -5.08 -19.54 -7.99
C THR A 51 -4.70 -18.86 -9.29
N ARG A 52 -4.71 -17.52 -9.32
CA ARG A 52 -4.42 -16.70 -10.50
C ARG A 52 -2.92 -16.46 -10.63
N GLU A 53 -2.45 -16.33 -11.87
CA GLU A 53 -1.11 -15.79 -12.13
C GLU A 53 -1.00 -14.38 -11.57
N TRP A 54 0.10 -14.08 -10.88
CA TRP A 54 0.31 -12.80 -10.24
C TRP A 54 1.20 -11.88 -11.10
N GLY A 55 0.79 -10.62 -11.22
CA GLY A 55 1.51 -9.63 -12.02
C GLY A 55 2.90 -9.33 -11.45
N ARG A 56 3.89 -9.17 -12.33
CA ARG A 56 5.22 -8.69 -11.97
C ARG A 56 5.26 -7.17 -12.03
N ALA A 57 5.65 -6.54 -10.93
CA ALA A 57 5.82 -5.08 -10.90
C ALA A 57 6.94 -4.65 -11.87
N ILE A 58 6.71 -3.53 -12.56
CA ILE A 58 7.73 -2.91 -13.41
C ILE A 58 8.86 -2.40 -12.50
N ALA A 59 10.09 -2.70 -12.87
CA ALA A 59 11.29 -2.19 -12.22
C ALA A 59 12.15 -1.47 -13.25
N MET A 60 12.74 -0.34 -12.84
CA MET A 60 13.70 0.37 -13.67
C MET A 60 15.00 -0.44 -13.80
N ASP A 61 15.63 -0.36 -14.96
CA ASP A 61 16.98 -0.89 -15.13
C ASP A 61 17.97 -0.08 -14.26
N PRO A 62 18.78 -0.74 -13.40
CA PRO A 62 19.69 -0.03 -12.50
C PRO A 62 20.72 0.83 -13.23
N THR A 63 21.23 0.36 -14.37
CA THR A 63 22.26 1.08 -15.14
C THR A 63 21.71 2.33 -15.78
N VAL A 64 20.47 2.25 -16.29
CA VAL A 64 19.76 3.40 -16.86
C VAL A 64 19.46 4.41 -15.76
N LYS A 65 18.94 3.95 -14.62
CA LYS A 65 18.64 4.82 -13.49
C LYS A 65 19.88 5.59 -13.03
N THR A 66 20.99 4.90 -12.77
CA THR A 66 22.24 5.54 -12.33
C THR A 66 22.73 6.57 -13.33
N ARG A 67 22.73 6.22 -14.64
CA ARG A 67 23.14 7.15 -15.69
C ARG A 67 22.27 8.41 -15.73
N VAL A 68 20.96 8.28 -15.55
CA VAL A 68 20.03 9.42 -15.52
C VAL A 68 20.24 10.26 -14.27
N ASP A 69 20.41 9.63 -13.11
CA ASP A 69 20.69 10.31 -11.83
C ASP A 69 21.96 11.18 -11.91
N GLU A 70 23.03 10.67 -12.55
CA GLU A 70 24.29 11.40 -12.75
C GLU A 70 24.16 12.63 -13.66
N MET A 71 23.32 12.56 -14.70
CA MET A 71 23.15 13.68 -15.64
C MET A 71 22.07 14.68 -15.22
N TRP A 72 21.17 14.32 -14.30
CA TRP A 72 19.94 15.05 -14.02
C TRP A 72 20.16 16.55 -13.76
N SER A 73 21.16 16.91 -12.96
CA SER A 73 21.48 18.31 -12.63
C SER A 73 21.96 19.14 -13.83
N SER A 74 22.61 18.49 -14.80
CA SER A 74 23.10 19.15 -16.01
C SER A 74 22.00 19.42 -17.04
N LEU A 75 20.84 18.77 -16.91
CA LEU A 75 19.73 18.90 -17.85
C LEU A 75 18.92 20.19 -17.66
N GLY A 76 19.12 20.92 -16.57
CA GLY A 76 18.40 22.18 -16.28
C GLY A 76 16.88 21.99 -16.15
N ILE A 77 16.44 20.81 -15.72
CA ILE A 77 15.03 20.48 -15.48
C ILE A 77 14.75 20.65 -14.00
N ASP A 78 14.24 21.81 -13.62
CA ASP A 78 13.83 22.07 -12.24
C ASP A 78 12.51 21.36 -11.94
N THR A 79 12.43 20.73 -10.77
CA THR A 79 11.14 20.29 -10.24
C THR A 79 10.37 21.49 -9.71
N PRO A 80 9.10 21.69 -10.09
CA PRO A 80 8.26 22.71 -9.48
C PRO A 80 8.19 22.50 -7.96
N GLU A 81 8.13 23.59 -7.20
CA GLU A 81 7.83 23.57 -5.76
C GLU A 81 6.45 22.99 -5.45
#